data_AF-A0A9P4VQP9-F1
#
_entry.id   AF-A0A9P4VQP9-F1
#
_cell.length_a   1.000
_cell.length_b   1.000
_cell.length_c   1.000
_cell.angle_alpha   90.00
_cell.angle_beta   90.00
_cell.angle_gamma   90.00
#
_symmetry.space_group_name_H-M   'P 1'
#
loop_
_entity.id
_entity.type
_entity.pdbx_description
1 polymer ?
#
loop_
_entity_poly.entity_id
_entity_poly.type
_entity_poly.pdbx_seq_one_letter_code
_entity_poly.pdbx_strand_id
1 'polypeptide(L)'
;MTDKLPPNLLALFAPRPALRYLVHADHAPENRRTAKITGVGDYLQALKEYDDHYVPTESWQQRRDRIKQEKKEKITNLLTEGVKEYKPDEDPQVRGDAFKTLFVARLSYDTEVKDLEREFGRFGPIERIRIVADTHASPEKLAKKKTKGYAFIVYEREKDMKAAYKETDGIRIKDRRVLVDVERGRTVSGWRPRRFGGGLGG
;
A
#
# COMPACT_ATOMS: atom_id res chain seq x y z
N MET A 1 -65.35 5.30 -7.81
CA MET A 1 -65.18 3.92 -8.31
C MET A 1 -65.76 2.85 -7.37
N THR A 2 -66.10 3.14 -6.10
CA THR A 2 -66.86 2.24 -5.21
C THR A 2 -68.37 2.54 -5.18
N ASP A 3 -68.77 3.65 -5.80
CA ASP A 3 -70.13 4.21 -5.86
C ASP A 3 -71.12 3.37 -6.69
N LYS A 4 -70.64 2.53 -7.60
CA LYS A 4 -71.45 1.66 -8.47
C LYS A 4 -71.51 0.20 -8.02
N LEU A 5 -70.99 -0.12 -6.83
CA LEU A 5 -70.99 -1.48 -6.30
C LEU A 5 -72.37 -1.86 -5.75
N PRO A 6 -72.76 -3.14 -5.84
CA PRO A 6 -74.00 -3.61 -5.23
C PRO A 6 -73.97 -3.39 -3.70
N PRO A 7 -75.14 -3.23 -3.05
CA PRO A 7 -75.24 -2.77 -1.66
C PRO A 7 -74.44 -3.63 -0.67
N ASN A 8 -74.35 -4.95 -0.93
CA ASN A 8 -73.58 -5.89 -0.12
C ASN A 8 -72.07 -5.57 -0.10
N LEU A 9 -71.52 -5.09 -1.21
CA LEU A 9 -70.11 -4.68 -1.31
C LEU A 9 -69.91 -3.23 -0.86
N LEU A 10 -70.90 -2.36 -1.07
CA LEU A 10 -70.86 -0.97 -0.63
C LEU A 10 -70.80 -0.88 0.91
N ALA A 11 -71.49 -1.77 1.62
CA ALA A 11 -71.46 -1.87 3.08
C ALA A 11 -70.05 -2.12 3.67
N LEU A 12 -69.15 -2.77 2.92
CA LEU A 12 -67.76 -3.00 3.35
C LEU A 12 -66.94 -1.70 3.38
N PHE A 13 -67.37 -0.68 2.63
CA PHE A 13 -66.72 0.63 2.58
C PHE A 13 -67.40 1.67 3.46
N ALA A 14 -68.23 1.23 4.43
CA ALA A 14 -68.78 2.14 5.43
C ALA A 14 -67.64 2.87 6.16
N PRO A 15 -67.68 4.21 6.23
CA PRO A 15 -66.64 4.96 6.92
C PRO A 15 -66.63 4.59 8.41
N ARG A 16 -65.45 4.67 9.02
CA ARG A 16 -65.35 4.57 10.48
C ARG A 16 -66.11 5.72 11.15
N PRO A 17 -66.57 5.56 12.40
CA PRO A 17 -67.13 6.67 13.16
C PRO A 17 -66.12 7.82 13.25
N ALA A 18 -66.62 9.04 13.37
CA ALA A 18 -65.78 10.23 13.49
C ALA A 18 -64.78 10.07 14.66
N LEU A 19 -63.52 10.46 14.41
CA LEU A 19 -62.49 10.39 15.43
C LEU A 19 -62.82 11.32 16.59
N ARG A 20 -62.52 10.88 17.82
CA ARG A 20 -62.63 11.74 19.01
C ARG A 20 -61.63 12.88 18.88
N TYR A 21 -62.11 14.12 18.96
CA TYR A 21 -61.23 15.28 19.01
C TYR A 21 -60.36 15.25 20.27
N LEU A 22 -59.07 15.48 20.08
CA LEU A 22 -58.09 15.72 21.15
C LEU A 22 -57.42 17.06 20.88
N VAL A 23 -57.09 17.78 21.95
CA VAL A 23 -56.34 19.03 21.85
C VAL A 23 -54.96 18.72 21.26
N HIS A 24 -54.51 19.57 20.34
CA HIS A 24 -53.20 19.46 19.72
C HIS A 24 -52.08 19.63 20.76
N ALA A 25 -51.00 18.86 20.64
CA ALA A 25 -49.88 18.89 21.58
C ALA A 25 -48.93 20.09 21.38
N ASP A 26 -48.95 20.67 20.18
CA ASP A 26 -48.09 21.79 19.78
C ASP A 26 -48.82 23.13 19.96
N HIS A 27 -48.14 24.23 19.67
CA HIS A 27 -48.75 25.55 19.58
C HIS A 27 -49.25 25.85 18.16
N ALA A 28 -50.25 26.72 18.07
CA ALA A 28 -50.70 27.28 16.80
C ALA A 28 -49.53 28.00 16.08
N PRO A 29 -49.44 27.93 14.73
CA PRO A 29 -48.32 28.49 13.97
C PRO A 29 -47.96 29.94 14.31
N GLU A 30 -48.96 30.78 14.58
CA GLU A 30 -48.79 32.20 14.95
C GLU A 30 -48.03 32.39 16.26
N ASN A 31 -48.13 31.42 17.17
CA ASN A 31 -47.49 31.44 18.48
C ASN A 31 -46.16 30.67 18.51
N ARG A 32 -45.76 30.03 17.39
CA ARG A 32 -44.49 29.32 17.30
C ARG A 32 -43.36 30.32 17.13
N ARG A 33 -42.53 30.45 18.17
CA ARG A 33 -41.33 31.30 18.16
C ARG A 33 -40.15 30.61 18.83
N THR A 34 -38.96 30.87 18.33
CA THR A 34 -37.70 30.51 19.00
C THR A 34 -37.29 31.62 19.99
N ALA A 35 -36.18 31.42 20.69
CA ALA A 35 -35.58 32.45 21.52
C ALA A 35 -35.27 33.73 20.70
N LYS A 36 -35.29 34.88 21.37
CA LYS A 36 -34.93 36.17 20.77
C LYS A 36 -33.42 36.20 20.48
N ILE A 37 -33.04 36.68 19.30
CA ILE A 37 -31.63 36.89 18.94
C ILE A 37 -31.09 38.05 19.78
N THR A 38 -30.01 37.84 20.53
CA THR A 38 -29.29 38.88 21.29
C THR A 38 -28.14 39.47 20.47
N GLY A 39 -27.60 40.60 20.94
CA GLY A 39 -26.37 41.16 20.37
C GLY A 39 -25.12 40.39 20.81
N VAL A 40 -23.97 40.71 20.22
CA VAL A 40 -22.67 40.09 20.55
C VAL A 40 -21.88 40.85 21.63
N GLY A 41 -22.42 41.95 22.17
CA GLY A 41 -21.72 42.83 23.11
C GLY A 41 -21.31 42.15 24.42
N ASP A 42 -22.11 41.21 24.91
CA ASP A 42 -21.83 40.48 26.15
C ASP A 42 -20.54 39.63 26.06
N TYR A 43 -20.10 39.29 24.85
CA TYR A 43 -18.86 38.51 24.62
C TYR A 43 -17.58 39.35 24.66
N LEU A 44 -17.66 40.67 24.77
CA LEU A 44 -16.47 41.52 24.87
C LEU A 44 -15.62 41.21 26.12
N GLN A 45 -16.23 40.70 27.19
CA GLN A 45 -15.49 40.27 28.37
C GLN A 45 -14.62 39.04 28.09
N ALA A 46 -15.09 38.09 27.26
CA ALA A 46 -14.34 36.90 26.89
C ALA A 46 -13.07 37.23 26.07
N LEU A 47 -13.03 38.37 25.38
CA LEU A 47 -11.81 38.84 24.70
C LEU A 47 -10.67 39.19 25.66
N LYS A 48 -10.97 39.47 26.95
CA LYS A 48 -9.95 39.74 27.96
C LYS A 48 -9.21 38.48 28.40
N GLU A 49 -9.79 37.30 28.17
CA GLU A 49 -9.23 35.99 28.50
C GLU A 49 -8.52 35.36 27.29
N TYR A 50 -7.94 36.18 26.41
CA TYR A 50 -7.25 35.70 25.22
C TYR A 50 -5.95 34.95 25.59
N ASP A 51 -5.74 33.78 24.95
CA ASP A 51 -4.53 32.99 25.11
C ASP A 51 -3.41 33.55 24.21
N ASP A 52 -2.43 34.21 24.83
CA ASP A 52 -1.23 34.74 24.16
C ASP A 52 -0.39 33.64 23.46
N HIS A 53 -0.62 32.37 23.78
CA HIS A 53 0.06 31.22 23.19
C HIS A 53 -0.77 30.47 22.15
N TYR A 54 -1.80 31.11 21.57
CA TYR A 54 -2.60 30.49 20.52
C TYR A 54 -1.75 30.02 19.33
N VAL A 55 -1.75 28.71 19.09
CA VAL A 55 -1.16 28.10 17.90
C VAL A 55 -2.28 27.87 16.87
N PRO A 56 -2.28 28.58 15.73
CA PRO A 56 -3.28 28.37 14.70
C PRO A 56 -3.27 26.93 14.19
N THR A 57 -4.45 26.36 14.00
CA THR A 57 -4.57 25.06 13.33
C THR A 57 -4.07 25.18 11.90
N GLU A 58 -3.22 24.24 11.48
CA GLU A 58 -2.66 24.23 10.14
C GLU A 58 -3.76 24.22 9.06
N SER A 59 -3.58 25.07 8.04
CA SER A 59 -4.41 24.98 6.84
C SER A 59 -4.14 23.68 6.08
N TRP A 60 -5.09 23.24 5.26
CA TRP A 60 -4.88 22.05 4.42
C TRP A 60 -3.65 22.18 3.50
N GLN A 61 -3.38 23.39 3.00
CA GLN A 61 -2.21 23.68 2.16
C GLN A 61 -0.91 23.52 2.95
N GLN A 62 -0.85 24.10 4.16
CA GLN A 62 0.31 23.96 5.06
C GLN A 62 0.56 22.50 5.43
N ARG A 63 -0.50 21.75 5.75
CA ARG A 63 -0.40 20.31 6.04
C ARG A 63 0.13 19.52 4.85
N ARG A 64 -0.33 19.84 3.64
CA ARG A 64 0.13 19.18 2.40
C ARG A 64 1.62 19.44 2.15
N ASP A 65 2.06 20.67 2.34
CA ASP A 65 3.45 21.06 2.13
C ASP A 65 4.37 20.46 3.20
N ARG A 66 3.94 20.41 4.47
CA ARG A 66 4.64 19.70 5.55
C ARG A 66 4.82 18.22 5.22
N ILE A 67 3.74 17.52 4.86
CA ILE A 67 3.82 16.09 4.49
C ILE A 67 4.79 15.88 3.30
N LYS A 68 4.83 16.81 2.35
CA LYS A 68 5.75 16.77 1.21
C LYS A 68 7.20 16.96 1.66
N GLN A 69 7.47 17.90 2.55
CA GLN A 69 8.80 18.15 3.13
C GLN A 69 9.27 16.95 3.95
N GLU A 70 8.45 16.45 4.87
CA GLU A 70 8.77 15.26 5.68
C GLU A 70 9.07 14.03 4.80
N LYS A 71 8.30 13.82 3.73
CA LYS A 71 8.59 12.74 2.77
C LYS A 71 9.92 12.96 2.06
N LYS A 72 10.21 14.20 1.65
CA LYS A 72 11.48 14.54 1.00
C LYS A 72 12.64 14.28 1.95
N GLU A 73 12.54 14.71 3.21
CA GLU A 73 13.53 14.49 4.25
C GLU A 73 13.75 13.01 4.53
N LYS A 74 12.67 12.21 4.62
CA LYS A 74 12.78 10.75 4.76
C LYS A 74 13.51 10.11 3.58
N ILE A 75 13.22 10.56 2.36
CA ILE A 75 13.91 10.09 1.15
C ILE A 75 15.38 10.51 1.19
N THR A 76 15.70 11.76 1.54
CA THR A 76 17.09 12.22 1.62
C THR A 76 17.88 11.45 2.68
N ASN A 77 17.30 11.22 3.86
CA ASN A 77 17.93 10.46 4.93
C ASN A 77 18.14 8.99 4.50
N LEU A 78 17.17 8.38 3.82
CA LEU A 78 17.32 7.03 3.27
C LEU A 78 18.46 6.96 2.23
N LEU A 79 18.61 7.99 1.39
CA LEU A 79 19.68 8.06 0.38
C LEU A 79 21.06 8.34 0.97
N THR A 80 21.15 9.04 2.12
CA THR A 80 22.43 9.39 2.74
C THR A 80 22.85 8.36 3.78
N GLU A 81 22.06 8.18 4.83
CA GLU A 81 22.35 7.31 5.97
C GLU A 81 22.14 5.84 5.59
N GLY A 82 21.02 5.53 4.91
CA GLY A 82 20.71 4.16 4.50
C GLY A 82 21.72 3.56 3.52
N VAL A 83 22.39 4.39 2.72
CA VAL A 83 23.49 3.93 1.84
C VAL A 83 24.75 3.62 2.63
N LYS A 84 25.06 4.35 3.71
CA LYS A 84 26.22 4.07 4.56
C LYS A 84 26.07 2.76 5.32
N GLU A 85 24.84 2.44 5.73
CA GLU A 85 24.51 1.18 6.41
C GLU A 85 24.48 -0.02 5.45
N TYR A 86 24.28 0.21 4.15
CA TYR A 86 24.18 -0.86 3.17
C TYR A 86 25.53 -1.48 2.83
N LYS A 87 25.81 -2.63 3.47
CA LYS A 87 26.97 -3.46 3.19
C LYS A 87 26.54 -4.87 2.77
N PRO A 88 26.59 -5.21 1.48
CA PRO A 88 26.11 -6.51 0.99
C PRO A 88 26.98 -7.69 1.46
N ASP A 89 28.25 -7.46 1.77
CA ASP A 89 29.18 -8.49 2.23
C ASP A 89 28.93 -8.95 3.68
N GLU A 90 28.28 -8.12 4.50
CA GLU A 90 27.94 -8.43 5.89
C GLU A 90 26.54 -9.09 6.03
N ASP A 91 25.79 -9.26 4.93
CA ASP A 91 24.44 -9.84 4.96
C ASP A 91 24.49 -11.37 5.17
N PRO A 92 23.96 -11.91 6.29
CA PRO A 92 24.01 -13.34 6.60
C PRO A 92 23.24 -14.23 5.61
N GLN A 93 22.33 -13.63 4.84
CA GLN A 93 21.53 -14.35 3.87
C GLN A 93 22.26 -14.54 2.53
N VAL A 94 23.26 -13.73 2.25
CA VAL A 94 24.14 -13.85 1.09
C VAL A 94 25.20 -14.90 1.39
N ARG A 95 25.37 -15.89 0.50
CA ARG A 95 26.37 -16.96 0.63
C ARG A 95 26.93 -17.29 -0.74
N GLY A 96 28.13 -17.87 -0.74
CA GLY A 96 28.83 -18.26 -1.96
C GLY A 96 29.53 -17.09 -2.64
N ASP A 97 30.23 -17.41 -3.72
CA ASP A 97 31.01 -16.48 -4.52
C ASP A 97 30.11 -15.60 -5.40
N ALA A 98 30.31 -14.29 -5.34
CA ALA A 98 29.55 -13.32 -6.13
C ALA A 98 29.75 -13.51 -7.64
N PHE A 99 30.94 -13.94 -8.08
CA PHE A 99 31.23 -14.20 -9.49
C PHE A 99 30.56 -15.47 -10.02
N LYS A 100 30.07 -16.34 -9.15
CA LYS A 100 29.31 -17.54 -9.51
C LYS A 100 27.80 -17.37 -9.30
N THR A 101 27.38 -16.18 -8.89
CA THR A 101 25.99 -15.89 -8.55
C THR A 101 25.27 -15.18 -9.68
N LEU A 102 24.19 -15.81 -10.15
CA LEU A 102 23.26 -15.27 -11.14
C LEU A 102 22.10 -14.57 -10.42
N PHE A 103 21.78 -13.35 -10.85
CA PHE A 103 20.60 -12.61 -10.42
C PHE A 103 19.47 -12.82 -11.43
N VAL A 104 18.30 -13.25 -10.95
CA VAL A 104 17.12 -13.45 -11.79
C VAL A 104 15.99 -12.60 -11.25
N ALA A 105 15.44 -11.70 -12.06
CA ALA A 105 14.36 -10.79 -11.73
C ALA A 105 13.13 -10.99 -12.63
N ARG A 106 12.04 -10.28 -12.30
CA ARG A 106 10.74 -10.36 -12.99
C ARG A 106 10.10 -11.76 -12.96
N LEU A 107 10.51 -12.59 -11.99
CA LEU A 107 9.92 -13.90 -11.75
C LEU A 107 8.42 -13.77 -11.42
N SER A 108 7.66 -14.83 -11.74
CA SER A 108 6.30 -14.94 -11.24
C SER A 108 6.31 -15.05 -9.73
N TYR A 109 5.28 -14.52 -9.07
CA TYR A 109 5.17 -14.60 -7.62
C TYR A 109 4.93 -16.03 -7.13
N ASP A 110 4.36 -16.86 -8.00
CA ASP A 110 4.10 -18.27 -7.77
C ASP A 110 5.29 -19.17 -8.15
N THR A 111 6.41 -18.61 -8.62
CA THR A 111 7.60 -19.40 -8.97
C THR A 111 8.19 -20.04 -7.72
N GLU A 112 8.40 -21.37 -7.78
CA GLU A 112 9.04 -22.12 -6.71
C GLU A 112 10.50 -22.43 -7.02
N VAL A 113 11.24 -22.90 -6.02
CA VAL A 113 12.65 -23.30 -6.17
C VAL A 113 12.81 -24.39 -7.24
N LYS A 114 11.88 -25.35 -7.30
CA LYS A 114 11.89 -26.46 -8.28
C LYS A 114 11.81 -25.97 -9.73
N ASP A 115 11.06 -24.90 -9.97
CA ASP A 115 10.95 -24.32 -11.31
C ASP A 115 12.27 -23.70 -11.74
N LEU A 116 12.94 -22.98 -10.84
CA LEU A 116 14.26 -22.42 -11.11
C LEU A 116 15.30 -23.51 -11.30
N GLU A 117 15.27 -24.55 -10.48
CA GLU A 117 16.18 -25.70 -10.61
C GLU A 117 16.02 -26.41 -11.95
N ARG A 118 14.78 -26.58 -12.45
CA ARG A 118 14.52 -27.17 -13.77
C ARG A 118 15.05 -26.32 -14.92
N GLU A 119 14.81 -25.01 -14.91
CA GLU A 119 15.18 -24.13 -16.03
C GLU A 119 16.67 -23.76 -16.02
N PHE A 120 17.27 -23.58 -14.85
CA PHE A 120 18.66 -23.14 -14.68
C PHE A 120 19.64 -24.31 -14.46
N GLY A 121 19.17 -25.47 -13.98
CA GLY A 121 20.03 -26.65 -13.75
C GLY A 121 20.61 -27.25 -15.03
N ARG A 122 20.03 -26.95 -16.21
CA ARG A 122 20.54 -27.42 -17.51
C ARG A 122 21.92 -26.86 -17.88
N PHE A 123 22.34 -25.76 -17.27
CA PHE A 123 23.63 -25.11 -17.56
C PHE A 123 24.78 -25.65 -16.71
N GLY A 124 24.48 -26.17 -15.53
CA GLY A 124 25.48 -26.69 -14.62
C GLY A 124 24.92 -26.95 -13.22
N PRO A 125 25.71 -27.60 -12.35
CA PRO A 125 25.32 -27.88 -10.97
C PRO A 125 25.13 -26.59 -10.17
N ILE A 126 24.00 -26.51 -9.49
CA ILE A 126 23.60 -25.38 -8.65
C ILE A 126 23.96 -25.68 -7.19
N GLU A 127 24.73 -24.80 -6.56
CA GLU A 127 25.07 -24.88 -5.14
C GLU A 127 23.89 -24.45 -4.27
N ARG A 128 23.24 -23.33 -4.62
CA ARG A 128 22.14 -22.77 -3.83
C ARG A 128 21.21 -21.88 -4.65
N ILE A 129 19.90 -22.01 -4.42
CA ILE A 129 18.88 -21.08 -4.92
C ILE A 129 18.25 -20.34 -3.74
N ARG A 130 18.19 -19.01 -3.83
CA ARG A 130 17.51 -18.15 -2.85
C ARG A 130 16.52 -17.24 -3.55
N ILE A 131 15.23 -17.52 -3.36
CA ILE A 131 14.15 -16.59 -3.74
C ILE A 131 13.95 -15.57 -2.62
N VAL A 132 13.97 -14.28 -2.94
CA VAL A 132 13.83 -13.24 -1.91
C VAL A 132 12.37 -12.98 -1.60
N ALA A 133 12.01 -13.14 -0.32
CA ALA A 133 10.69 -12.85 0.23
C ALA A 133 10.64 -11.45 0.85
N ASP A 134 9.43 -10.92 1.02
CA ASP A 134 9.23 -9.65 1.72
C ASP A 134 9.31 -9.81 3.23
N THR A 135 10.40 -9.32 3.84
CA THR A 135 10.68 -9.40 5.28
C THR A 135 9.86 -8.42 6.11
N HIS A 136 9.32 -7.37 5.51
CA HIS A 136 8.54 -6.32 6.20
C HIS A 136 7.02 -6.47 5.99
N ALA A 137 6.56 -7.59 5.44
CA ALA A 137 5.14 -7.84 5.24
C ALA A 137 4.42 -8.01 6.60
N SER A 138 3.21 -7.43 6.71
CA SER A 138 2.34 -7.63 7.88
C SER A 138 2.05 -9.12 8.09
N PRO A 139 1.82 -9.59 9.33
CA PRO A 139 1.63 -11.02 9.65
C PRO A 139 0.51 -11.68 8.81
N GLU A 140 -0.56 -10.95 8.51
CA GLU A 140 -1.64 -11.41 7.61
C GLU A 140 -1.17 -11.65 6.16
N LYS A 141 -0.19 -10.87 5.67
CA LYS A 141 0.40 -11.02 4.33
C LYS A 141 1.51 -12.07 4.30
N LEU A 142 2.08 -12.42 5.44
CA LEU A 142 3.08 -13.47 5.58
C LEU A 142 2.51 -14.86 5.25
N ALA A 143 1.22 -15.08 5.54
CA ALA A 143 0.50 -16.31 5.22
C ALA A 143 0.50 -16.64 3.71
N LYS A 144 0.60 -15.63 2.85
CA LYS A 144 0.65 -15.80 1.38
C LYS A 144 2.07 -15.85 0.80
N LYS A 145 3.15 -15.96 1.61
CA LYS A 145 4.57 -16.01 1.19
C LYS A 145 4.84 -15.14 -0.05
N LYS A 146 4.53 -13.85 0.03
CA LYS A 146 4.65 -12.98 -1.15
C LYS A 146 6.13 -12.78 -1.48
N THR A 147 6.60 -13.47 -2.51
CA THR A 147 7.96 -13.32 -3.03
C THR A 147 8.11 -11.92 -3.65
N LYS A 148 9.33 -11.36 -3.63
CA LYS A 148 9.60 -10.07 -4.30
C LYS A 148 9.77 -10.20 -5.82
N GLY A 149 9.69 -11.43 -6.35
CA GLY A 149 9.83 -11.69 -7.79
C GLY A 149 11.27 -11.63 -8.30
N TYR A 150 12.25 -11.88 -7.42
CA TYR A 150 13.65 -12.06 -7.81
C TYR A 150 14.35 -13.10 -6.93
N ALA A 151 15.40 -13.70 -7.48
CA ALA A 151 16.19 -14.75 -6.86
C ALA A 151 17.68 -14.61 -7.16
N PHE A 152 18.50 -15.25 -6.32
CA PHE A 152 19.93 -15.44 -6.53
C PHE A 152 20.20 -16.94 -6.67
N ILE A 153 20.93 -17.32 -7.70
CA ILE A 153 21.31 -18.70 -8.00
C ILE A 153 22.83 -18.77 -7.99
N VAL A 154 23.39 -19.53 -7.06
CA VAL A 154 24.83 -19.76 -6.94
C VAL A 154 25.16 -21.06 -7.66
N TYR A 155 26.02 -21.00 -8.66
CA TYR A 155 26.55 -22.18 -9.34
C TYR A 155 27.87 -22.64 -8.70
N GLU A 156 28.21 -23.92 -8.86
CA GLU A 156 29.52 -24.41 -8.42
C GLU A 156 30.68 -23.80 -9.24
N ARG A 157 30.44 -23.57 -10.53
CA ARG A 157 31.43 -23.09 -11.51
C ARG A 157 31.00 -21.76 -12.13
N GLU A 158 31.95 -20.85 -12.26
CA GLU A 158 31.74 -19.54 -12.90
C GLU A 158 31.37 -19.65 -14.39
N LYS A 159 31.94 -20.65 -15.10
CA LYS A 159 31.65 -20.88 -16.53
C LYS A 159 30.17 -21.15 -16.77
N ASP A 160 29.54 -21.91 -15.88
CA ASP A 160 28.14 -22.33 -15.99
C ASP A 160 27.20 -21.14 -15.73
N MET A 161 27.55 -20.29 -14.75
CA MET A 161 26.86 -19.01 -14.52
C MET A 161 26.93 -18.11 -15.77
N LYS A 162 28.11 -17.97 -16.39
CA LYS A 162 28.28 -17.16 -17.61
C LYS A 162 27.50 -17.72 -18.80
N ALA A 163 27.40 -19.03 -18.93
CA ALA A 163 26.57 -19.68 -19.96
C ALA A 163 25.08 -19.37 -19.72
N ALA A 164 24.61 -19.56 -18.48
CA ALA A 164 23.25 -19.23 -18.10
C ALA A 164 22.93 -17.75 -18.38
N TYR A 165 23.79 -16.81 -18.00
CA TYR A 165 23.60 -15.37 -18.24
C TYR A 165 23.35 -15.04 -19.73
N LYS A 166 24.07 -15.69 -20.65
CA LYS A 166 23.93 -15.43 -22.10
C LYS A 166 22.66 -16.02 -22.70
N GLU A 167 22.23 -17.19 -22.24
CA GLU A 167 21.16 -17.97 -22.89
C GLU A 167 19.79 -17.85 -22.20
N THR A 168 19.75 -17.39 -20.95
CA THR A 168 18.50 -17.34 -20.17
C THR A 168 17.86 -15.98 -20.08
N ASP A 169 18.48 -14.93 -20.62
CA ASP A 169 17.84 -13.61 -20.60
C ASP A 169 16.55 -13.62 -21.46
N GLY A 170 15.45 -13.19 -20.86
CA GLY A 170 14.16 -13.11 -21.52
C GLY A 170 13.38 -14.43 -21.68
N ILE A 171 13.84 -15.56 -21.09
CA ILE A 171 13.08 -16.82 -21.09
C ILE A 171 11.74 -16.66 -20.35
N ARG A 172 10.75 -17.49 -20.71
CA ARG A 172 9.43 -17.45 -20.09
C ARG A 172 9.32 -18.51 -19.00
N ILE A 173 9.14 -18.09 -17.75
CA ILE A 173 8.86 -18.98 -16.62
C ILE A 173 7.46 -18.63 -16.09
N LYS A 174 6.56 -19.62 -16.06
CA LYS A 174 5.14 -19.42 -15.67
C LYS A 174 4.52 -18.21 -16.39
N ASP A 175 4.67 -18.20 -17.71
CA ASP A 175 4.15 -17.18 -18.62
C ASP A 175 4.73 -15.75 -18.44
N ARG A 176 5.79 -15.58 -17.64
CA ARG A 176 6.47 -14.29 -17.46
C ARG A 176 7.88 -14.33 -18.00
N ARG A 177 8.23 -13.29 -18.78
CA ARG A 177 9.61 -13.09 -19.25
C ARG A 177 10.48 -12.64 -18.09
N VAL A 178 11.49 -13.43 -17.77
CA VAL A 178 12.44 -13.14 -16.70
C VAL A 178 13.56 -12.25 -17.21
N LEU A 179 14.15 -11.47 -16.32
CA LEU A 179 15.38 -10.72 -16.59
C LEU A 179 16.51 -11.43 -15.87
N VAL A 180 17.63 -11.64 -16.56
CA VAL A 180 18.80 -12.31 -15.98
C VAL A 180 19.98 -11.34 -16.00
N ASP A 181 20.68 -11.25 -14.87
CA ASP A 181 21.88 -10.41 -14.72
C ASP A 181 22.91 -11.12 -13.83
N VAL A 182 24.13 -10.60 -13.81
CA VAL A 182 25.15 -11.00 -12.83
C VAL A 182 24.87 -10.36 -11.47
N GLU A 183 25.36 -10.94 -10.38
CA GLU A 183 25.24 -10.33 -9.07
C GLU A 183 26.11 -9.06 -8.96
N ARG A 184 25.51 -7.89 -9.16
CA ARG A 184 26.21 -6.58 -9.07
C ARG A 184 26.45 -6.11 -7.64
N GLY A 185 25.74 -6.69 -6.67
CA GLY A 185 25.78 -6.34 -5.24
C GLY A 185 27.20 -6.25 -4.68
N ARG A 186 27.97 -7.33 -4.89
CA ARG A 186 29.34 -7.50 -4.40
C ARG A 186 30.42 -7.38 -5.47
N THR A 187 30.06 -7.32 -6.76
CA THR A 187 31.03 -7.32 -7.87
C THR A 187 31.29 -5.95 -8.48
N VAL A 188 30.30 -5.05 -8.51
CA VAL A 188 30.42 -3.75 -9.20
C VAL A 188 30.66 -2.64 -8.20
N SER A 189 31.81 -1.97 -8.32
CA SER A 189 32.13 -0.80 -7.48
C SER A 189 31.11 0.32 -7.68
N GLY A 190 30.66 0.92 -6.57
CA GLY A 190 29.66 1.98 -6.58
C GLY A 190 28.23 1.52 -6.86
N TRP A 191 27.97 0.22 -6.97
CA TRP A 191 26.63 -0.31 -7.16
C TRP A 191 25.72 0.02 -5.98
N ARG A 192 24.51 0.50 -6.29
CA ARG A 192 23.46 0.75 -5.30
C ARG A 192 22.15 0.16 -5.80
N PRO A 193 21.36 -0.51 -4.94
CA PRO A 193 20.04 -1.03 -5.32
C PRO A 193 19.03 0.11 -5.54
N ARG A 194 17.91 -0.20 -6.24
CA ARG A 194 16.86 0.76 -6.61
C ARG A 194 16.31 1.58 -5.43
N ARG A 195 16.22 0.99 -4.24
CA ARG A 195 15.71 1.67 -3.03
C ARG A 195 16.55 2.89 -2.61
N PHE A 196 17.79 2.96 -3.07
CA PHE A 196 18.72 4.06 -2.80
C PHE A 196 18.98 4.92 -4.06
N GLY A 197 18.06 4.92 -5.02
CA GLY A 197 18.16 5.73 -6.24
C GLY A 197 19.12 5.19 -7.31
N GLY A 198 19.66 3.97 -7.14
CA GLY A 198 20.44 3.27 -8.15
C GLY A 198 19.62 2.23 -8.91
N GLY A 199 20.24 1.07 -9.14
CA GLY A 199 19.64 -0.05 -9.86
C GLY A 199 19.62 0.12 -11.38
N LEU A 200 19.30 -0.96 -12.09
CA LEU A 200 19.19 -0.98 -13.55
C LEU A 200 17.75 -1.25 -14.00
N GLY A 201 17.43 -0.80 -15.21
CA GLY A 201 16.15 -0.97 -15.88
C GLY A 201 15.14 0.13 -15.54
N GLY A 202 14.64 0.82 -16.56
CA GLY A 202 13.52 1.76 -16.52
C GLY A 202 12.35 1.21 -17.30
#